data_AF-A0A353YHR5-F1
#
_entry.id   AF-A0A353YHR5-F1
#
_cell.length_a   1.000
_cell.length_b   1.000
_cell.length_c   1.000
_cell.angle_alpha   90.00
_cell.angle_beta   90.00
_cell.angle_gamma   90.00
#
_symmetry.space_group_name_H-M   'P 1'
#
loop_
_entity.id
_entity.type
_entity.pdbx_description
1 polymer ?
#
loop_
_entity_poly.entity_id
_entity_poly.type
_entity_poly.pdbx_seq_one_letter_code
_entity_poly.pdbx_strand_id
1 'polypeptide(L)'
;MTASPYVLLDDSLTPGGRSLLYTEPERVVSAHEPGEVEAALDAISAGLARGLHAAGFFSYELGLCLEPKLEGLLPAGRRVPLLWIGLFRAPRPLDDAGTRAWLETNGAAERAKISDLHLSWSREQYAQAFNAVEDYIAAGDVYQINLTLKYHFAFEGNPVALYAALRRKQRVAHGALIGTPDLNVLSLSPELFFRREGKHMSARPMKGTAPRGRTPREDARLKTWLAMDEKQRAENLMIVDLLRNDLGRVAKIGSVEVTDLFTVETYRSVHQMTSGIEAELRSDMGLKDMLRALFPCGSVTGAPKMRAMEIISELEGDARGVYTGAIGYIAPSGDAEFNVAIRTVVLDKNGGEMGIGGGIVADSKEESEFEECLLKAHFLTKVDAPFELIETLRFESGKGFHLLERHLARLKSSADHFGYPFSREAVLAALEAEAACVQAPVAMVRLLLAEDGSLTVTSTAIVLPTKDTVWRFVISDQRLDEKDPLFYHKTTRRQFYDREMERQKALTGCDEVIFLNKKGELTEGTRTTLFIELDGRLFTPALACGLLPGTLREELLDLPRAAASEAVLSPQDLLSADRIYLGNSVRGLIRAELMQPAQEEAKLREPVHAAAGS
;
A
#
# COMPACT_ATOMS: atom_id res chain seq x y z
N MET A 1 17.33 -20.75 13.02
CA MET A 1 18.72 -20.26 13.17
C MET A 1 19.27 -20.12 11.77
N THR A 2 19.41 -18.90 11.28
CA THR A 2 19.90 -18.63 9.92
C THR A 2 21.40 -18.92 9.83
N ALA A 3 21.75 -19.63 8.75
CA ALA A 3 23.10 -19.70 8.20
C ALA A 3 23.59 -18.28 7.83
N SER A 4 24.91 -18.10 7.74
CA SER A 4 25.68 -16.94 7.24
C SER A 4 24.90 -15.63 6.89
N PRO A 5 25.31 -14.45 7.40
CA PRO A 5 24.61 -13.20 7.13
C PRO A 5 24.38 -12.93 5.63
N TYR A 6 23.28 -12.26 5.32
CA TYR A 6 22.93 -11.88 3.94
C TYR A 6 22.29 -10.49 3.89
N VAL A 7 22.39 -9.85 2.72
CA VAL A 7 21.72 -8.60 2.39
C VAL A 7 21.06 -8.76 1.02
N LEU A 8 19.74 -8.66 0.97
CA LEU A 8 18.98 -8.52 -0.27
C LEU A 8 18.55 -7.05 -0.37
N LEU A 9 19.01 -6.34 -1.41
CA LEU A 9 18.47 -5.04 -1.79
C LEU A 9 17.47 -5.27 -2.93
N ASP A 10 16.22 -4.84 -2.76
CA ASP A 10 15.08 -5.27 -3.57
C ASP A 10 14.41 -4.11 -4.29
N ASP A 11 14.40 -4.17 -5.62
CA ASP A 11 13.56 -3.33 -6.46
C ASP A 11 12.39 -4.17 -6.95
N SER A 12 11.30 -4.11 -6.19
CA SER A 12 10.06 -4.78 -6.55
C SER A 12 9.12 -3.87 -7.34
N LEU A 13 9.36 -2.57 -7.45
CA LEU A 13 8.43 -1.63 -8.08
C LEU A 13 8.71 -1.45 -9.58
N THR A 14 9.98 -1.30 -9.96
CA THR A 14 10.36 -0.92 -11.32
C THR A 14 10.14 -2.08 -12.30
N PRO A 15 9.46 -1.87 -13.44
CA PRO A 15 9.40 -2.87 -14.50
C PRO A 15 10.81 -3.23 -14.99
N GLY A 16 11.20 -4.50 -14.84
CA GLY A 16 12.57 -4.94 -15.16
C GLY A 16 13.64 -4.50 -14.16
N GLY A 17 13.21 -4.00 -12.98
CA GLY A 17 14.07 -3.71 -11.84
C GLY A 17 14.92 -4.91 -11.44
N ARG A 18 16.10 -4.64 -10.87
CA ARG A 18 17.06 -5.66 -10.46
C ARG A 18 17.31 -5.58 -8.96
N SER A 19 17.09 -6.69 -8.28
CA SER A 19 17.45 -6.87 -6.88
C SER A 19 18.88 -7.38 -6.79
N LEU A 20 19.62 -6.96 -5.76
CA LEU A 20 21.01 -7.36 -5.51
C LEU A 20 21.07 -8.23 -4.26
N LEU A 21 21.45 -9.50 -4.43
CA LEU A 21 21.62 -10.43 -3.32
C LEU A 21 23.10 -10.59 -2.96
N TYR A 22 23.44 -10.26 -1.72
CA TYR A 22 24.75 -10.48 -1.10
C TYR A 22 24.63 -11.59 -0.06
N THR A 23 25.46 -12.62 -0.18
CA THR A 23 25.52 -13.76 0.72
C THR A 23 26.96 -14.07 1.07
N GLU A 24 27.20 -14.69 2.22
CA GLU A 24 28.53 -15.17 2.63
C GLU A 24 29.57 -14.04 2.69
N PRO A 25 29.42 -13.07 3.62
CA PRO A 25 30.38 -11.99 3.75
C PRO A 25 31.76 -12.55 4.11
N GLU A 26 32.81 -12.03 3.48
CA GLU A 26 34.20 -12.32 3.88
C GLU A 26 34.50 -11.74 5.27
N ARG A 27 33.87 -10.61 5.59
CA ARG A 27 33.97 -9.95 6.88
C ARG A 27 32.71 -9.14 7.15
N VAL A 28 32.27 -9.11 8.39
CA VAL A 28 31.29 -8.16 8.90
C VAL A 28 32.02 -7.05 9.65
N VAL A 29 31.66 -5.81 9.35
CA VAL A 29 32.14 -4.60 10.04
C VAL A 29 30.96 -3.99 10.79
N SER A 30 31.10 -3.83 12.10
CA SER A 30 30.09 -3.19 12.95
C SER A 30 30.74 -2.22 13.94
N ALA A 31 30.02 -1.18 14.32
CA ALA A 31 30.38 -0.27 15.40
C ALA A 31 29.18 -0.10 16.33
N HIS A 32 29.35 -0.40 17.62
CA HIS A 32 28.33 -0.24 18.65
C HIS A 32 28.53 1.07 19.41
N GLU A 33 29.78 1.49 19.60
CA GLU A 33 30.14 2.71 20.34
C GLU A 33 30.81 3.77 19.46
N PRO A 34 30.74 5.07 19.82
CA PRO A 34 31.32 6.15 19.03
C PRO A 34 32.79 5.96 18.66
N GLY A 35 33.61 5.48 19.61
CA GLY A 35 35.04 5.25 19.41
C GLY A 35 35.37 4.19 18.37
N GLU A 36 34.41 3.36 17.96
CA GLU A 36 34.57 2.30 16.97
C GLU A 36 34.26 2.77 15.53
N VAL A 37 33.56 3.91 15.40
CA VAL A 37 33.02 4.39 14.11
C VAL A 37 34.13 4.66 13.09
N GLU A 38 35.17 5.39 13.47
CA GLU A 38 36.27 5.71 12.55
C GLU A 38 36.97 4.46 12.03
N ALA A 39 37.28 3.52 12.93
CA ALA A 39 37.94 2.26 12.59
C ALA A 39 37.04 1.38 11.69
N ALA A 40 35.74 1.39 11.91
CA ALA A 40 34.78 0.70 11.06
C ALA A 40 34.72 1.30 9.65
N LEU A 41 34.66 2.64 9.52
CA LEU A 41 34.67 3.31 8.22
C LEU A 41 35.99 3.09 7.45
N ASP A 42 37.13 3.01 8.16
CA ASP A 42 38.42 2.64 7.58
C ASP A 42 38.42 1.18 7.11
N ALA A 43 37.84 0.26 7.88
CA ALA A 43 37.74 -1.14 7.49
C ALA A 43 36.86 -1.34 6.24
N ILE A 44 35.78 -0.56 6.10
CA ILE A 44 34.95 -0.55 4.89
C ILE A 44 35.77 -0.05 3.69
N SER A 45 36.44 1.09 3.84
CA SER A 45 37.27 1.68 2.78
C SER A 45 38.39 0.74 2.33
N ALA A 46 39.05 0.06 3.28
CA ALA A 46 40.06 -0.96 2.99
C ALA A 46 39.47 -2.19 2.29
N GLY A 47 38.25 -2.59 2.62
CA GLY A 47 37.52 -3.65 1.91
C GLY A 47 37.27 -3.30 0.45
N LEU A 48 36.74 -2.10 0.20
CA LEU A 48 36.48 -1.57 -1.14
C LEU A 48 37.76 -1.51 -1.98
N ALA A 49 38.87 -1.04 -1.40
CA ALA A 49 40.17 -0.99 -2.06
C ALA A 49 40.73 -2.37 -2.46
N ARG A 50 40.27 -3.45 -1.81
CA ARG A 50 40.59 -4.84 -2.18
C ARG A 50 39.64 -5.43 -3.23
N GLY A 51 38.69 -4.66 -3.75
CA GLY A 51 37.71 -5.14 -4.72
C GLY A 51 36.47 -5.79 -4.09
N LEU A 52 36.25 -5.67 -2.77
CA LEU A 52 35.04 -6.17 -2.12
C LEU A 52 33.90 -5.14 -2.23
N HIS A 53 32.67 -5.61 -2.28
CA HIS A 53 31.47 -4.80 -2.18
C HIS A 53 31.02 -4.68 -0.72
N ALA A 54 30.59 -3.50 -0.29
CA ALA A 54 30.02 -3.26 1.02
C ALA A 54 28.50 -3.19 0.93
N ALA A 55 27.74 -3.87 1.80
CA ALA A 55 26.29 -3.75 1.87
C ALA A 55 25.77 -3.92 3.29
N GLY A 56 24.75 -3.16 3.68
CA GLY A 56 24.17 -3.20 5.03
C GLY A 56 23.44 -1.91 5.39
N PHE A 57 23.55 -1.47 6.64
CA PHE A 57 22.83 -0.31 7.15
C PHE A 57 23.66 0.60 8.06
N PHE A 58 23.22 1.85 8.17
CA PHE A 58 23.61 2.85 9.15
C PHE A 58 22.39 3.19 10.01
N SER A 59 22.54 3.18 11.34
CA SER A 59 21.48 3.63 12.25
C SER A 59 21.45 5.16 12.30
N TYR A 60 20.29 5.74 12.62
CA TYR A 60 20.12 7.19 12.77
C TYR A 60 21.16 7.81 13.72
N GLU A 61 21.45 7.12 14.82
CA GLU A 61 22.38 7.58 15.86
C GLU A 61 23.84 7.68 15.39
N LEU A 62 24.21 7.04 14.27
CA LEU A 62 25.50 7.32 13.62
C LEU A 62 25.65 8.81 13.33
N GLY A 63 24.56 9.50 12.99
CA GLY A 63 24.53 10.94 12.77
C GLY A 63 25.02 11.75 13.96
N LEU A 64 24.69 11.33 15.18
CA LEU A 64 25.15 11.97 16.42
C LEU A 64 26.67 11.81 16.60
N CYS A 65 27.26 10.74 16.07
CA CYS A 65 28.70 10.47 16.14
C CYS A 65 29.49 11.19 15.03
N LEU A 66 28.83 11.60 13.94
CA LEU A 66 29.47 12.31 12.84
C LEU A 66 29.61 13.82 13.11
N GLU A 67 28.85 14.35 14.07
CA GLU A 67 28.95 15.73 14.56
C GLU A 67 29.42 15.74 16.03
N PRO A 68 30.68 16.15 16.31
CA PRO A 68 31.25 16.08 17.66
C PRO A 68 30.43 16.79 18.74
N LYS A 69 29.64 17.82 18.38
CA LYS A 69 28.77 18.52 19.34
C LYS A 69 27.58 17.70 19.83
N LEU A 70 27.17 16.68 19.06
CA LEU A 70 25.99 15.87 19.33
C LEU A 70 26.33 14.50 19.95
N GLU A 71 27.61 14.14 20.04
CA GLU A 71 28.04 12.82 20.55
C GLU A 71 27.51 12.54 21.97
N GLY A 72 27.41 13.58 22.81
CA GLY A 72 26.88 13.47 24.17
C GLY A 72 25.39 13.16 24.28
N LEU A 73 24.64 13.25 23.17
CA LEU A 73 23.22 12.92 23.09
C LEU A 73 22.95 11.45 22.75
N LEU A 74 24.00 10.66 22.58
CA LEU A 74 23.86 9.28 22.17
C LEU A 74 23.07 8.46 23.22
N PRO A 75 21.90 7.90 22.88
CA PRO A 75 21.05 7.22 23.84
C PRO A 75 21.69 5.90 24.31
N ALA A 76 21.63 5.59 25.60
CA ALA A 76 22.07 4.29 26.11
C ALA A 76 21.09 3.17 25.71
N GLY A 77 21.55 1.91 25.69
CA GLY A 77 20.66 0.75 25.50
C GLY A 77 20.11 0.56 24.08
N ARG A 78 20.79 1.09 23.06
CA ARG A 78 20.43 0.94 21.64
C ARG A 78 20.29 -0.55 21.27
N ARG A 79 19.23 -0.91 20.54
CA ARG A 79 18.97 -2.28 20.08
C ARG A 79 19.87 -2.74 18.92
N VAL A 80 20.40 -1.79 18.16
CA VAL A 80 21.18 -2.04 16.94
C VAL A 80 22.52 -1.29 17.00
N PRO A 81 23.57 -1.77 16.31
CA PRO A 81 24.81 -1.02 16.17
C PRO A 81 24.60 0.29 15.38
N LEU A 82 25.52 1.24 15.56
CA LEU A 82 25.58 2.49 14.78
C LEU A 82 25.74 2.21 13.28
N LEU A 83 26.47 1.15 12.95
CA LEU A 83 26.56 0.62 11.59
C LEU A 83 26.73 -0.89 11.61
N TRP A 84 26.20 -1.55 10.57
CA TRP A 84 26.48 -2.94 10.26
C TRP A 84 26.64 -3.07 8.75
N ILE A 85 27.83 -3.45 8.29
CA ILE A 85 28.17 -3.56 6.87
C ILE A 85 28.90 -4.89 6.63
N GLY A 86 28.34 -5.74 5.79
CA GLY A 86 29.04 -6.91 5.26
C GLY A 86 29.95 -6.53 4.09
N LEU A 87 31.14 -7.12 4.04
CA LEU A 87 32.07 -7.06 2.90
C LEU A 87 31.98 -8.37 2.12
N PHE A 88 31.57 -8.27 0.86
CA PHE A 88 31.23 -9.39 -0.01
C PHE A 88 32.09 -9.38 -1.28
N ARG A 89 32.25 -10.52 -1.94
CA ARG A 89 32.98 -10.58 -3.23
C ARG A 89 32.25 -9.86 -4.36
N ALA A 90 30.97 -10.13 -4.52
CA ALA A 90 30.10 -9.52 -5.52
C ALA A 90 28.62 -9.81 -5.19
N PRO A 91 27.67 -8.95 -5.58
CA PRO A 91 26.25 -9.29 -5.54
C PRO A 91 25.88 -10.28 -6.64
N ARG A 92 24.88 -11.11 -6.38
CA ARG A 92 24.12 -11.84 -7.39
C ARG A 92 22.90 -11.01 -7.81
N PRO A 93 22.83 -10.52 -9.05
CA PRO A 93 21.64 -9.82 -9.53
C PRO A 93 20.48 -10.81 -9.71
N LEU A 94 19.28 -10.39 -9.31
CA LEU A 94 18.03 -11.13 -9.43
C LEU A 94 17.00 -10.25 -10.12
N ASP A 95 16.20 -10.82 -11.01
CA ASP A 95 14.94 -10.22 -11.42
C ASP A 95 13.84 -10.52 -10.38
N ASP A 96 12.62 -10.07 -10.62
CA ASP A 96 11.49 -10.30 -9.70
C ASP A 96 11.22 -11.81 -9.48
N ALA A 97 11.30 -12.61 -10.55
CA ALA A 97 11.08 -14.06 -10.47
C ALA A 97 12.18 -14.75 -9.65
N GLY A 98 13.44 -14.40 -9.88
CA GLY A 98 14.59 -14.89 -9.13
C GLY A 98 14.57 -14.47 -7.67
N THR A 99 14.09 -13.27 -7.37
CA THR A 99 13.90 -12.79 -6.00
C THR A 99 12.82 -13.60 -5.28
N ARG A 100 11.66 -13.82 -5.92
CA ARG A 100 10.60 -14.68 -5.38
C ARG A 100 11.10 -16.10 -5.13
N ALA A 101 11.78 -16.70 -6.10
CA ALA A 101 12.33 -18.05 -5.96
C ALA A 101 13.33 -18.16 -4.78
N TRP A 102 14.17 -17.14 -4.60
CA TRP A 102 15.09 -17.09 -3.46
C TRP A 102 14.34 -16.97 -2.13
N LEU A 103 13.33 -16.10 -2.04
CA LEU A 103 12.49 -15.98 -0.84
C LEU A 103 11.80 -17.31 -0.50
N GLU A 104 11.20 -17.99 -1.47
CA GLU A 104 10.56 -19.31 -1.27
C GLU A 104 11.55 -20.35 -0.73
N THR A 105 12.75 -20.42 -1.30
CA THR A 105 13.80 -21.35 -0.84
C THR A 105 14.29 -21.04 0.57
N ASN A 106 14.13 -19.80 1.04
CA ASN A 106 14.57 -19.34 2.35
C ASN A 106 13.41 -19.20 3.36
N GLY A 107 12.28 -19.86 3.09
CA GLY A 107 11.19 -20.00 4.05
C GLY A 107 10.07 -18.98 3.88
N ALA A 108 9.83 -18.42 2.69
CA ALA A 108 8.69 -17.52 2.47
C ALA A 108 7.32 -18.18 2.69
N ALA A 109 7.23 -19.50 2.48
CA ALA A 109 6.03 -20.30 2.76
C ALA A 109 5.88 -20.70 4.24
N GLU A 110 6.87 -20.40 5.09
CA GLU A 110 6.79 -20.68 6.52
C GLU A 110 5.83 -19.73 7.24
N ARG A 111 5.54 -20.03 8.50
CA ARG A 111 4.68 -19.19 9.33
C ARG A 111 5.41 -17.89 9.70
N ALA A 112 4.72 -16.76 9.60
CA ALA A 112 5.08 -15.50 10.22
C ALA A 112 3.85 -14.91 10.90
N LYS A 113 3.96 -14.59 12.20
CA LYS A 113 2.85 -14.06 13.00
C LYS A 113 3.34 -12.88 13.84
N ILE A 114 2.57 -11.80 13.79
CA ILE A 114 2.71 -10.63 14.66
C ILE A 114 1.57 -10.68 15.70
N SER A 115 1.89 -10.41 16.96
CA SER A 115 0.92 -10.24 18.05
C SER A 115 1.32 -9.09 18.97
N ASP A 116 0.41 -8.69 19.87
CA ASP A 116 0.66 -7.67 20.89
C ASP A 116 1.18 -6.33 20.32
N LEU A 117 0.65 -5.95 19.15
CA LEU A 117 1.00 -4.72 18.46
C LEU A 117 0.47 -3.49 19.23
N HIS A 118 1.36 -2.60 19.65
CA HIS A 118 1.01 -1.37 20.37
C HIS A 118 1.99 -0.24 20.04
N LEU A 119 1.55 1.00 20.23
CA LEU A 119 2.38 2.19 20.06
C LEU A 119 3.25 2.43 21.30
N SER A 120 4.46 2.97 21.10
CA SER A 120 5.36 3.41 22.17
C SER A 120 4.79 4.59 22.94
N TRP A 121 3.94 5.39 22.29
CA TRP A 121 3.26 6.55 22.88
C TRP A 121 1.74 6.38 22.86
N SER A 122 1.11 6.88 23.92
CA SER A 122 -0.32 7.20 23.93
C SER A 122 -0.62 8.40 23.02
N ARG A 123 -1.90 8.58 22.71
CA ARG A 123 -2.40 9.70 21.93
C ARG A 123 -2.05 11.05 22.58
N GLU A 124 -2.10 11.10 23.91
CA GLU A 124 -1.81 12.28 24.72
C GLU A 124 -0.32 12.62 24.73
N GLN A 125 0.56 11.61 24.81
CA GLN A 125 2.01 11.81 24.74
C GLN A 125 2.43 12.34 23.36
N TYR A 126 1.85 11.83 22.28
CA TYR A 126 2.09 12.37 20.94
C TYR A 126 1.66 13.84 20.86
N ALA A 127 0.46 14.19 21.35
CA ALA A 127 -0.01 15.58 21.33
C ALA A 127 0.89 16.53 22.14
N GLN A 128 1.44 16.07 23.28
CA GLN A 128 2.39 16.85 24.07
C GLN A 128 3.69 17.10 23.30
N ALA A 129 4.26 16.07 22.70
CA ALA A 129 5.47 16.20 21.89
C ALA A 129 5.24 17.07 20.65
N PHE A 130 4.08 16.94 19.99
CA PHE A 130 3.67 17.78 18.87
C PHE A 130 3.64 19.27 19.27
N ASN A 131 2.99 19.60 20.38
CA ASN A 131 2.92 20.99 20.85
C ASN A 131 4.30 21.55 21.21
N ALA A 132 5.18 20.73 21.79
CA ALA A 132 6.56 21.15 22.05
C ALA A 132 7.33 21.45 20.75
N VAL A 133 7.12 20.66 19.69
CA VAL A 133 7.69 20.96 18.36
C VAL A 133 7.14 22.28 17.80
N GLU A 134 5.84 22.53 17.90
CA GLU A 134 5.23 23.80 17.49
C GLU A 134 5.82 24.99 18.27
N ASP A 135 6.06 24.84 19.57
CA ASP A 135 6.70 25.87 20.38
C ASP A 135 8.13 26.17 19.89
N TYR A 136 8.92 25.14 19.57
CA TYR A 136 10.26 25.30 18.97
C TYR A 136 10.22 25.99 17.59
N ILE A 137 9.23 25.65 16.76
CA ILE A 137 9.04 26.28 15.45
C ILE A 137 8.64 27.76 15.63
N ALA A 138 7.71 28.05 16.53
CA ALA A 138 7.26 29.41 16.83
C ALA A 138 8.36 30.29 17.42
N ALA A 139 9.28 29.69 18.19
CA ALA A 139 10.47 30.36 18.71
C ALA A 139 11.55 30.60 17.63
N GLY A 140 11.43 29.98 16.45
CA GLY A 140 12.40 30.08 15.37
C GLY A 140 13.64 29.21 15.53
N ASP A 141 13.61 28.21 16.42
CA ASP A 141 14.70 27.24 16.58
C ASP A 141 14.87 26.37 15.33
N VAL A 142 13.75 26.00 14.72
CA VAL A 142 13.66 25.08 13.58
C VAL A 142 12.48 25.45 12.68
N TYR A 143 12.57 25.08 11.39
CA TYR A 143 11.48 25.19 10.42
C TYR A 143 10.65 23.90 10.33
N GLN A 144 11.28 22.77 10.64
CA GLN A 144 10.66 21.45 10.59
C GLN A 144 11.35 20.49 11.56
N ILE A 145 10.57 19.63 12.22
CA ILE A 145 11.03 18.42 12.89
C ILE A 145 10.26 17.22 12.35
N ASN A 146 10.97 16.15 11.99
CA ASN A 146 10.31 14.86 11.77
C ASN A 146 10.08 14.18 13.11
N LEU A 147 8.89 14.34 13.69
CA LEU A 147 8.52 13.75 14.98
C LEU A 147 8.12 12.29 14.80
N THR A 148 8.67 11.41 15.62
CA THR A 148 8.49 9.97 15.45
C THR A 148 8.08 9.25 16.73
N LEU A 149 7.40 8.12 16.53
CA LEU A 149 7.04 7.13 17.54
C LEU A 149 7.16 5.74 16.93
N LYS A 150 7.03 4.68 17.73
CA LYS A 150 7.20 3.30 17.27
C LYS A 150 5.98 2.45 17.51
N TYR A 151 5.80 1.44 16.66
CA TYR A 151 5.08 0.22 17.01
C TYR A 151 6.05 -0.79 17.61
N HIS A 152 5.65 -1.43 18.71
CA HIS A 152 6.28 -2.62 19.25
C HIS A 152 5.32 -3.80 19.15
N PHE A 153 5.87 -5.00 18.95
CA PHE A 153 5.09 -6.22 18.82
C PHE A 153 5.90 -7.48 19.12
N ALA A 154 5.20 -8.55 19.49
CA ALA A 154 5.77 -9.89 19.52
C ALA A 154 5.77 -10.49 18.11
N PHE A 155 6.83 -11.24 17.79
CA PHE A 155 6.98 -11.91 16.50
C PHE A 155 7.29 -13.40 16.69
N GLU A 156 6.56 -14.25 15.98
CA GLU A 156 6.78 -15.69 15.92
C GLU A 156 6.90 -16.14 14.46
N GLY A 157 7.94 -16.92 14.16
CA GLY A 157 8.12 -17.55 12.85
C GLY A 157 9.34 -17.04 12.07
N ASN A 158 9.27 -17.10 10.75
CA ASN A 158 10.40 -16.80 9.87
C ASN A 158 10.35 -15.34 9.34
N PRO A 159 11.40 -14.52 9.59
CA PRO A 159 11.50 -13.16 9.05
C PRO A 159 11.35 -13.08 7.52
N VAL A 160 11.84 -14.07 6.77
CA VAL A 160 11.73 -14.13 5.31
C VAL A 160 10.25 -14.25 4.88
N ALA A 161 9.45 -15.04 5.60
CA ALA A 161 8.01 -15.13 5.37
C ALA A 161 7.30 -13.80 5.61
N LEU A 162 7.67 -13.08 6.68
CA LEU A 162 7.12 -11.74 6.92
C LEU A 162 7.51 -10.78 5.79
N TYR A 163 8.78 -10.75 5.39
CA TYR A 163 9.24 -9.90 4.29
C TYR A 163 8.53 -10.21 2.97
N ALA A 164 8.38 -11.48 2.61
CA ALA A 164 7.66 -11.88 1.40
C ALA A 164 6.19 -11.42 1.43
N ALA A 165 5.52 -11.51 2.59
CA ALA A 165 4.17 -10.99 2.75
C ALA A 165 4.10 -9.47 2.64
N LEU A 166 5.05 -8.76 3.25
CA LEU A 166 5.15 -7.30 3.17
C LEU A 166 5.46 -6.81 1.75
N ARG A 167 6.40 -7.46 1.05
CA ARG A 167 6.79 -7.19 -0.35
C ARG A 167 5.60 -7.31 -1.30
N ARG A 168 4.73 -8.31 -1.11
CA ARG A 168 3.47 -8.44 -1.86
C ARG A 168 2.53 -7.27 -1.56
N LYS A 169 2.37 -6.92 -0.29
CA LYS A 169 1.48 -5.83 0.11
C LYS A 169 1.90 -4.46 -0.43
N GLN A 170 3.21 -4.20 -0.50
CA GLN A 170 3.73 -2.91 -0.92
C GLN A 170 5.05 -3.09 -1.68
N ARG A 171 4.96 -2.98 -3.01
CA ARG A 171 6.12 -2.96 -3.90
C ARG A 171 6.82 -1.60 -3.80
N VAL A 172 8.15 -1.61 -3.74
CA VAL A 172 9.00 -0.40 -3.63
C VAL A 172 10.29 -0.55 -4.45
N ALA A 173 10.90 0.58 -4.80
CA ALA A 173 12.14 0.62 -5.58
C ALA A 173 13.41 0.41 -4.74
N HIS A 174 13.37 0.70 -3.43
CA HIS A 174 14.54 0.67 -2.56
C HIS A 174 14.30 -0.19 -1.30
N GLY A 175 13.69 -1.36 -1.49
CA GLY A 175 13.45 -2.32 -0.41
C GLY A 175 14.73 -3.02 0.04
N ALA A 176 14.70 -3.63 1.23
CA ALA A 176 15.80 -4.45 1.71
C ALA A 176 15.37 -5.55 2.67
N LEU A 177 16.07 -6.67 2.66
CA LEU A 177 16.02 -7.71 3.68
C LEU A 177 17.44 -8.05 4.13
N ILE A 178 17.75 -7.76 5.38
CA ILE A 178 19.05 -8.09 5.99
C ILE A 178 18.81 -9.14 7.07
N GLY A 179 19.48 -10.29 6.94
CA GLY A 179 19.46 -11.33 7.95
C GLY A 179 20.84 -11.46 8.58
N THR A 180 20.90 -11.32 9.90
CA THR A 180 22.09 -11.62 10.71
C THR A 180 21.73 -12.66 11.78
N PRO A 181 22.70 -13.23 12.51
CA PRO A 181 22.42 -14.13 13.62
C PRO A 181 21.55 -13.49 14.71
N ASP A 182 21.68 -12.18 14.93
CA ASP A 182 21.09 -11.48 16.08
C ASP A 182 19.91 -10.57 15.69
N LEU A 183 19.80 -10.20 14.41
CA LEU A 183 18.90 -9.15 13.93
C LEU A 183 18.40 -9.45 12.52
N ASN A 184 17.14 -9.12 12.25
CA ASN A 184 16.61 -9.06 10.89
C ASN A 184 16.02 -7.67 10.61
N VAL A 185 16.36 -7.09 9.47
CA VAL A 185 15.85 -5.79 9.02
C VAL A 185 15.05 -6.00 7.74
N LEU A 186 13.78 -5.60 7.75
CA LEU A 186 12.82 -5.75 6.67
C LEU A 186 12.36 -4.34 6.25
N SER A 187 12.94 -3.78 5.20
CA SER A 187 12.64 -2.44 4.71
C SER A 187 11.80 -2.47 3.44
N LEU A 188 10.73 -1.68 3.45
CA LEU A 188 9.93 -1.34 2.27
C LEU A 188 10.02 0.16 2.00
N SER A 189 11.26 0.68 1.97
CA SER A 189 11.48 2.10 1.73
C SER A 189 11.22 2.46 0.27
N PRO A 190 10.41 3.51 0.02
CA PRO A 190 10.24 4.08 -1.30
C PRO A 190 11.17 5.27 -1.59
N GLU A 191 11.93 5.77 -0.60
CA GLU A 191 12.70 7.02 -0.72
C GLU A 191 14.20 6.75 -0.95
N LEU A 192 14.73 7.34 -2.03
CA LEU A 192 16.16 7.36 -2.32
C LEU A 192 16.84 8.46 -1.49
N PHE A 193 17.74 8.07 -0.59
CA PHE A 193 18.56 9.04 0.14
C PHE A 193 19.60 9.64 -0.80
N PHE A 194 20.45 8.79 -1.38
CA PHE A 194 21.31 9.19 -2.49
C PHE A 194 21.72 7.99 -3.34
N ARG A 195 21.99 8.24 -4.61
CA ARG A 195 22.71 7.35 -5.52
C ARG A 195 23.93 8.05 -6.06
N ARG A 196 25.03 7.31 -6.20
CA ARG A 196 26.29 7.71 -6.83
C ARG A 196 26.61 6.78 -7.98
N GLU A 197 26.79 7.34 -9.17
CA GLU A 197 27.29 6.66 -10.36
C GLU A 197 28.51 7.42 -10.91
N GLY A 198 29.70 6.89 -10.65
CA GLY A 198 30.96 7.57 -10.87
C GLY A 198 31.06 8.86 -10.06
N LYS A 199 30.86 10.00 -10.74
CA LYS A 199 30.79 11.34 -10.14
C LYS A 199 29.38 11.90 -10.07
N HIS A 200 28.42 11.28 -10.73
CA HIS A 200 27.04 11.74 -10.73
C HIS A 200 26.37 11.34 -9.42
N MET A 201 25.76 12.30 -8.75
CA MET A 201 25.00 12.11 -7.52
C MET A 201 23.55 12.46 -7.79
N SER A 202 22.62 11.67 -7.27
CA SER A 202 21.19 11.98 -7.30
C SER A 202 20.54 11.70 -5.96
N ALA A 203 19.49 12.46 -5.65
CA ALA A 203 18.60 12.25 -4.51
C ALA A 203 17.16 12.52 -4.94
N ARG A 204 16.20 11.83 -4.32
CA ARG A 204 14.79 11.95 -4.69
C ARG A 204 13.91 12.08 -3.45
N PRO A 205 13.86 13.26 -2.81
CA PRO A 205 12.98 13.48 -1.68
C PRO A 205 11.53 13.19 -2.01
N MET A 206 10.81 12.77 -0.98
CA MET A 206 9.36 12.66 -1.04
C MET A 206 8.69 13.36 0.13
N LYS A 207 7.75 14.23 -0.17
CA LYS A 207 6.87 14.88 0.80
C LYS A 207 5.58 15.24 0.09
N GLY A 208 4.48 14.95 0.77
CA GLY A 208 3.13 15.09 0.28
C GLY A 208 2.54 13.76 -0.17
N THR A 209 1.42 13.40 0.45
CA THR A 209 0.79 12.08 0.31
C THR A 209 -0.71 12.26 0.13
N ALA A 210 -1.30 11.52 -0.81
CA ALA A 210 -2.75 11.45 -0.98
C ALA A 210 -3.21 9.99 -0.94
N PRO A 211 -4.40 9.70 -0.41
CA PRO A 211 -4.96 8.36 -0.50
C PRO A 211 -5.23 7.98 -1.96
N ARG A 212 -5.33 6.68 -2.24
CA ARG A 212 -5.88 6.21 -3.52
C ARG A 212 -7.37 6.49 -3.58
N GLY A 213 -7.85 6.83 -4.77
CA GLY A 213 -9.27 7.00 -5.04
C GLY A 213 -9.97 5.66 -5.21
N ARG A 214 -11.26 5.62 -4.88
CA ARG A 214 -12.08 4.39 -4.96
C ARG A 214 -12.41 4.01 -6.40
N THR A 215 -12.36 4.99 -7.30
CA THR A 215 -12.58 4.81 -8.74
C THR A 215 -11.42 5.40 -9.51
N PRO A 216 -11.16 4.99 -10.77
CA PRO A 216 -10.10 5.57 -11.60
C PRO A 216 -10.21 7.08 -11.76
N ARG A 217 -11.45 7.59 -11.88
CA ARG A 217 -11.72 9.03 -12.00
C ARG A 217 -11.39 9.78 -10.72
N GLU A 218 -11.81 9.24 -9.57
CA GLU A 218 -11.47 9.83 -8.27
C GLU A 218 -9.95 9.77 -8.02
N ASP A 219 -9.32 8.64 -8.35
CA ASP A 219 -7.89 8.43 -8.17
C ASP A 219 -7.06 9.43 -8.99
N ALA A 220 -7.44 9.64 -10.26
CA ALA A 220 -6.83 10.66 -11.11
C ALA A 220 -7.04 12.09 -10.58
N ARG A 221 -8.22 12.38 -10.01
CA ARG A 221 -8.52 13.68 -9.38
C ARG A 221 -7.64 13.90 -8.15
N LEU A 222 -7.51 12.91 -7.27
CA LEU A 222 -6.66 12.99 -6.07
C LEU A 222 -5.18 13.15 -6.44
N LYS A 223 -4.73 12.43 -7.46
CA LYS A 223 -3.38 12.57 -8.02
C LYS A 223 -3.11 14.00 -8.53
N THR A 224 -4.05 14.54 -9.29
CA THR A 224 -3.95 15.92 -9.84
C THR A 224 -4.02 16.96 -8.74
N TRP A 225 -4.89 16.78 -7.76
CA TRP A 225 -4.97 17.64 -6.58
C TRP A 225 -3.63 17.67 -5.84
N LEU A 226 -3.05 16.50 -5.53
CA LEU A 226 -1.76 16.43 -4.84
C LEU A 226 -0.68 17.20 -5.60
N ALA A 227 -0.61 17.06 -6.92
CA ALA A 227 0.37 17.76 -7.75
C ALA A 227 0.20 19.29 -7.77
N MET A 228 -1.02 19.79 -7.53
CA MET A 228 -1.36 21.21 -7.65
C MET A 228 -1.55 21.93 -6.31
N ASP A 229 -1.75 21.19 -5.22
CA ASP A 229 -2.03 21.73 -3.90
C ASP A 229 -0.87 22.61 -3.39
N GLU A 230 -1.19 23.85 -3.01
CA GLU A 230 -0.18 24.85 -2.64
C GLU A 230 0.58 24.45 -1.37
N LYS A 231 -0.12 23.87 -0.37
CA LYS A 231 0.51 23.42 0.88
C LYS A 231 1.48 22.29 0.59
N GLN A 232 1.04 21.27 -0.13
CA GLN A 232 1.86 20.09 -0.44
C GLN A 232 3.11 20.46 -1.27
N ARG A 233 2.97 21.37 -2.24
CA ARG A 233 4.11 21.87 -3.03
C ARG A 233 5.08 22.69 -2.19
N ALA A 234 4.60 23.52 -1.28
CA ALA A 234 5.45 24.31 -0.39
C ALA A 234 6.29 23.40 0.52
N GLU A 235 5.66 22.40 1.14
CA GLU A 235 6.36 21.40 1.97
C GLU A 235 7.41 20.62 1.15
N ASN A 236 7.05 20.15 -0.05
CA ASN A 236 7.99 19.43 -0.91
C ASN A 236 9.16 20.30 -1.35
N LEU A 237 8.91 21.55 -1.75
CA LEU A 237 9.95 22.49 -2.17
C LEU A 237 10.92 22.79 -1.02
N MET A 238 10.43 22.93 0.21
CA MET A 238 11.27 23.12 1.39
C MET A 238 12.22 21.93 1.59
N ILE A 239 11.74 20.69 1.42
CA ILE A 239 12.61 19.50 1.50
C ILE A 239 13.62 19.47 0.35
N VAL A 240 13.22 19.88 -0.85
CA VAL A 240 14.13 19.98 -2.01
C VAL A 240 15.25 20.97 -1.72
N ASP A 241 14.92 22.15 -1.18
CA ASP A 241 15.91 23.16 -0.81
C ASP A 241 16.88 22.66 0.27
N LEU A 242 16.38 21.91 1.25
CA LEU A 242 17.20 21.28 2.28
C LEU A 242 18.20 20.31 1.67
N LEU A 243 17.74 19.38 0.83
CA LEU A 243 18.63 18.38 0.24
C LEU A 243 19.58 19.01 -0.79
N ARG A 244 19.16 20.06 -1.49
CA ARG A 244 20.05 20.86 -2.34
C ARG A 244 21.20 21.45 -1.52
N ASN A 245 20.94 21.95 -0.31
CA ASN A 245 21.98 22.43 0.60
C ASN A 245 22.94 21.30 1.00
N ASP A 246 22.40 20.16 1.40
CA ASP A 246 23.19 18.98 1.80
C ASP A 246 24.08 18.48 0.65
N LEU A 247 23.53 18.26 -0.55
CA LEU A 247 24.30 17.89 -1.73
C LEU A 247 25.36 18.94 -2.09
N GLY A 248 25.03 20.23 -1.94
CA GLY A 248 25.95 21.35 -2.18
C GLY A 248 27.24 21.30 -1.36
N ARG A 249 27.24 20.62 -0.19
CA ARG A 249 28.44 20.46 0.65
C ARG A 249 29.48 19.52 0.06
N VAL A 250 29.05 18.57 -0.78
CA VAL A 250 29.92 17.55 -1.40
C VAL A 250 30.05 17.72 -2.92
N ALA A 251 29.17 18.52 -3.51
CA ALA A 251 29.12 18.78 -4.94
C ALA A 251 30.14 19.84 -5.39
N LYS A 252 30.51 19.76 -6.66
CA LYS A 252 31.22 20.82 -7.37
C LYS A 252 30.36 22.08 -7.38
N ILE A 253 31.01 23.23 -7.15
CA ILE A 253 30.31 24.52 -7.12
C ILE A 253 29.55 24.73 -8.45
N GLY A 254 28.25 25.00 -8.33
CA GLY A 254 27.36 25.25 -9.46
C GLY A 254 26.86 24.00 -10.19
N SER A 255 27.15 22.78 -9.73
CA SER A 255 26.65 21.54 -10.38
C SER A 255 25.32 21.03 -9.82
N VAL A 256 24.83 21.59 -8.72
CA VAL A 256 23.58 21.10 -8.10
C VAL A 256 22.37 21.63 -8.87
N GLU A 257 21.59 20.73 -9.43
CA GLU A 257 20.45 21.03 -10.27
C GLU A 257 19.20 20.27 -9.79
N VAL A 258 18.03 20.88 -10.00
CA VAL A 258 16.73 20.24 -9.76
C VAL A 258 16.21 19.73 -11.10
N THR A 259 16.01 18.42 -11.23
CA THR A 259 15.64 17.78 -12.51
C THR A 259 14.14 17.86 -12.77
N ASP A 260 13.35 17.61 -11.75
CA ASP A 260 11.89 17.61 -11.79
C ASP A 260 11.33 18.02 -10.42
N LEU A 261 10.20 18.73 -10.42
CA LEU A 261 9.50 19.16 -9.21
C LEU A 261 8.06 18.67 -9.23
N PHE A 262 7.60 18.22 -8.07
CA PHE A 262 6.20 17.88 -7.81
C PHE A 262 5.66 16.74 -8.67
N THR A 263 6.53 15.81 -9.06
CA THR A 263 6.16 14.59 -9.78
C THR A 263 5.36 13.69 -8.85
N VAL A 264 4.17 13.24 -9.27
CA VAL A 264 3.34 12.34 -8.45
C VAL A 264 3.46 10.89 -8.91
N GLU A 265 4.06 10.08 -8.06
CA GLU A 265 4.18 8.63 -8.19
C GLU A 265 2.99 7.94 -7.52
N THR A 266 2.49 6.85 -8.13
CA THR A 266 1.33 6.11 -7.65
C THR A 266 1.78 4.77 -7.08
N TYR A 267 1.53 4.58 -5.78
CA TYR A 267 1.76 3.33 -5.05
C TYR A 267 0.43 2.62 -4.77
N ARG A 268 0.47 1.38 -4.28
CA ARG A 268 -0.74 0.57 -4.05
C ARG A 268 -1.75 1.23 -3.11
N SER A 269 -1.28 1.84 -2.03
CA SER A 269 -2.13 2.42 -0.98
C SER A 269 -2.21 3.96 -1.01
N VAL A 270 -1.26 4.64 -1.68
CA VAL A 270 -1.16 6.10 -1.69
C VAL A 270 -0.59 6.63 -3.01
N HIS A 271 -0.85 7.90 -3.33
CA HIS A 271 -0.03 8.71 -4.22
C HIS A 271 1.02 9.45 -3.39
N GLN A 272 2.22 9.60 -3.93
CA GLN A 272 3.34 10.27 -3.28
C GLN A 272 3.93 11.31 -4.23
N MET A 273 4.14 12.53 -3.73
CA MET A 273 4.86 13.56 -4.46
C MET A 273 6.37 13.41 -4.23
N THR A 274 7.13 13.41 -5.33
CA THR A 274 8.58 13.29 -5.39
C THR A 274 9.17 14.42 -6.24
N SER A 275 10.43 14.75 -5.97
CA SER A 275 11.20 15.74 -6.73
C SER A 275 12.63 15.24 -6.87
N GLY A 276 13.29 15.53 -8.00
CA GLY A 276 14.63 15.05 -8.29
C GLY A 276 15.69 16.13 -8.15
N ILE A 277 16.84 15.77 -7.56
CA ILE A 277 18.00 16.63 -7.39
C ILE A 277 19.23 15.85 -7.85
N GLU A 278 20.08 16.50 -8.64
CA GLU A 278 21.34 15.92 -9.12
C GLU A 278 22.53 16.85 -8.88
N ALA A 279 23.72 16.28 -8.82
CA ALA A 279 24.96 17.03 -8.69
C ALA A 279 26.19 16.25 -9.16
N GLU A 280 27.28 16.96 -9.51
CA GLU A 280 28.60 16.35 -9.74
C GLU A 280 29.41 16.34 -8.42
N LEU A 281 29.79 15.17 -7.92
CA LEU A 281 30.64 14.99 -6.73
C LEU A 281 32.05 15.58 -6.96
N ARG A 282 32.59 16.27 -5.95
CA ARG A 282 33.99 16.74 -6.00
C ARG A 282 34.96 15.56 -5.94
N SER A 283 36.07 15.67 -6.66
CA SER A 283 37.07 14.61 -6.77
C SER A 283 37.84 14.30 -5.48
N ASP A 284 37.83 15.20 -4.51
CA ASP A 284 38.49 15.08 -3.22
C ASP A 284 37.62 14.41 -2.14
N MET A 285 36.36 14.08 -2.45
CA MET A 285 35.40 13.52 -1.49
C MET A 285 35.43 12.00 -1.46
N GLY A 286 35.67 11.44 -0.27
CA GLY A 286 35.55 10.02 0.02
C GLY A 286 34.23 9.66 0.72
N LEU A 287 34.06 8.38 1.06
CA LEU A 287 32.90 7.86 1.79
C LEU A 287 32.67 8.61 3.12
N LYS A 288 33.74 8.82 3.89
CA LYS A 288 33.67 9.50 5.20
C LYS A 288 33.15 10.93 5.06
N ASP A 289 33.62 11.66 4.05
CA ASP A 289 33.20 13.04 3.80
C ASP A 289 31.74 13.11 3.36
N MET A 290 31.33 12.17 2.49
CA MET A 290 29.92 12.05 2.09
C MET A 290 29.00 11.77 3.27
N LEU A 291 29.35 10.80 4.14
CA LEU A 291 28.54 10.48 5.32
C LEU A 291 28.45 11.68 6.27
N ARG A 292 29.57 12.33 6.61
CA ARG A 292 29.58 13.50 7.50
C ARG A 292 28.75 14.67 6.95
N ALA A 293 28.73 14.85 5.64
CA ALA A 293 28.00 15.96 5.01
C ALA A 293 26.50 15.69 4.87
N LEU A 294 26.13 14.46 4.49
CA LEU A 294 24.77 14.11 4.10
C LEU A 294 23.95 13.49 5.23
N PHE A 295 24.57 12.69 6.11
CA PHE A 295 23.86 11.84 7.07
C PHE A 295 23.63 12.53 8.43
N PRO A 296 22.46 12.32 9.09
CA PRO A 296 21.27 11.62 8.60
C PRO A 296 20.54 12.47 7.55
N CYS A 297 19.66 11.83 6.77
CA CYS A 297 18.88 12.52 5.75
C CYS A 297 18.00 13.61 6.39
N GLY A 298 18.13 14.85 5.92
CA GLY A 298 17.39 15.95 6.53
C GLY A 298 15.89 15.91 6.29
N SER A 299 15.39 15.21 5.26
CA SER A 299 13.95 15.04 5.00
C SER A 299 13.22 14.33 6.14
N VAL A 300 13.92 13.44 6.86
CA VAL A 300 13.41 12.65 7.99
C VAL A 300 14.04 13.03 9.33
N THR A 301 14.69 14.19 9.37
CA THR A 301 15.27 14.75 10.60
C THR A 301 14.63 16.09 10.92
N GLY A 302 14.88 17.11 10.10
CA GLY A 302 14.45 18.48 10.36
C GLY A 302 15.51 19.51 9.94
N ALA A 303 15.15 20.78 10.10
CA ALA A 303 15.94 21.90 9.60
C ALA A 303 15.91 23.08 10.59
N PRO A 304 17.06 23.65 11.00
CA PRO A 304 18.44 23.19 10.76
C PRO A 304 18.76 21.83 11.40
N LYS A 305 19.55 21.00 10.71
CA LYS A 305 19.79 19.58 11.08
C LYS A 305 20.28 19.36 12.52
N MET A 306 21.31 20.09 12.96
CA MET A 306 21.87 19.92 14.32
C MET A 306 20.84 20.26 15.41
N ARG A 307 20.15 21.40 15.27
CA ARG A 307 19.13 21.82 16.24
C ARG A 307 17.95 20.85 16.26
N ALA A 308 17.56 20.34 15.09
CA ALA A 308 16.53 19.32 14.99
C ALA A 308 16.91 18.02 15.72
N MET A 309 18.16 17.57 15.61
CA MET A 309 18.64 16.38 16.31
C MET A 309 18.67 16.55 17.84
N GLU A 310 19.00 17.75 18.34
CA GLU A 310 18.90 18.09 19.76
C GLU A 310 17.45 17.98 20.27
N ILE A 311 16.50 18.61 19.56
CA ILE A 311 15.08 18.59 19.90
C ILE A 311 14.53 17.16 19.82
N ILE A 312 14.91 16.39 18.80
CA ILE A 312 14.55 14.98 18.68
C ILE A 312 15.05 14.19 19.89
N SER A 313 16.31 14.39 20.31
CA SER A 313 16.86 13.70 21.47
C SER A 313 16.18 14.09 22.79
N GLU A 314 15.61 15.29 22.87
CA GLU A 314 14.86 15.78 24.04
C GLU A 314 13.44 15.19 24.09
N LEU A 315 12.77 15.15 22.95
CA LEU A 315 11.35 14.76 22.86
C LEU A 315 11.16 13.25 22.68
N GLU A 316 12.05 12.58 21.95
CA GLU A 316 11.96 11.16 21.67
C GLU A 316 12.64 10.35 22.78
N GLY A 317 11.85 9.58 23.54
CA GLY A 317 12.36 8.76 24.65
C GLY A 317 13.09 7.48 24.25
N ASP A 318 13.10 7.13 22.96
CA ASP A 318 13.69 5.90 22.41
C ASP A 318 14.65 6.21 21.26
N ALA A 319 15.75 5.48 21.17
CA ALA A 319 16.64 5.52 20.00
C ALA A 319 15.88 5.09 18.74
N ARG A 320 16.04 5.80 17.62
CA ARG A 320 15.39 5.45 16.34
C ARG A 320 15.97 4.18 15.72
N GLY A 321 17.27 3.94 15.91
CA GLY A 321 17.94 2.75 15.40
C GLY A 321 18.00 2.75 13.87
N VAL A 322 17.63 1.64 13.22
CA VAL A 322 17.65 1.58 11.75
C VAL A 322 16.65 2.56 11.14
N TYR A 323 15.52 2.83 11.81
CA TYR A 323 14.51 3.75 11.31
C TYR A 323 15.07 5.17 11.15
N THR A 324 14.78 5.82 10.01
CA THR A 324 15.37 7.11 9.58
C THR A 324 16.90 7.13 9.42
N GLY A 325 17.55 5.97 9.54
CA GLY A 325 18.91 5.75 9.07
C GLY A 325 18.97 5.53 7.56
N ALA A 326 19.90 4.69 7.11
CA ALA A 326 20.06 4.38 5.70
C ALA A 326 20.46 2.92 5.46
N ILE A 327 19.92 2.30 4.41
CA ILE A 327 20.22 0.92 4.00
C ILE A 327 20.67 0.94 2.55
N GLY A 328 21.72 0.21 2.20
CA GLY A 328 22.28 0.29 0.86
C GLY A 328 23.57 -0.48 0.63
N TYR A 329 24.28 -0.10 -0.44
CA TYR A 329 25.56 -0.69 -0.83
C TYR A 329 26.57 0.34 -1.33
N ILE A 330 27.83 -0.09 -1.37
CA ILE A 330 28.95 0.59 -2.03
C ILE A 330 29.74 -0.47 -2.83
N ALA A 331 29.92 -0.24 -4.12
CA ALA A 331 30.73 -1.07 -5.00
C ALA A 331 32.22 -0.64 -4.94
N PRO A 332 33.16 -1.51 -5.33
CA PRO A 332 34.58 -1.16 -5.43
C PRO A 332 34.88 0.04 -6.33
N SER A 333 34.03 0.31 -7.33
CA SER A 333 34.11 1.49 -8.20
C SER A 333 33.85 2.81 -7.44
N GLY A 334 33.25 2.73 -6.25
CA GLY A 334 32.71 3.86 -5.51
C GLY A 334 31.24 4.15 -5.83
N ASP A 335 30.62 3.44 -6.77
CA ASP A 335 29.19 3.53 -7.01
C ASP A 335 28.42 3.07 -5.77
N ALA A 336 27.38 3.79 -5.40
CA ALA A 336 26.67 3.56 -4.16
C ALA A 336 25.20 3.92 -4.30
N GLU A 337 24.35 3.24 -3.54
CA GLU A 337 22.95 3.60 -3.40
C GLU A 337 22.53 3.33 -1.97
N PHE A 338 21.89 4.34 -1.36
CA PHE A 338 21.29 4.22 -0.04
C PHE A 338 19.88 4.77 -0.07
N ASN A 339 18.97 4.05 0.58
CA ASN A 339 17.62 4.54 0.86
C ASN A 339 17.60 5.38 2.14
N VAL A 340 16.49 6.08 2.36
CA VAL A 340 16.11 6.52 3.70
C VAL A 340 15.37 5.36 4.36
N ALA A 341 15.81 4.88 5.52
CA ALA A 341 15.26 3.69 6.16
C ALA A 341 13.89 3.95 6.84
N ILE A 342 12.85 4.14 6.03
CA ILE A 342 11.46 4.29 6.43
C ILE A 342 10.63 3.09 5.98
N ARG A 343 9.47 2.88 6.62
CA ARG A 343 8.66 1.65 6.44
C ARG A 343 9.53 0.41 6.66
N THR A 344 10.31 0.45 7.72
CA THR A 344 11.31 -0.56 8.08
C THR A 344 10.93 -1.23 9.39
N VAL A 345 10.88 -2.55 9.36
CA VAL A 345 10.67 -3.42 10.52
C VAL A 345 12.02 -3.99 10.95
N VAL A 346 12.28 -3.96 12.25
CA VAL A 346 13.46 -4.56 12.86
C VAL A 346 13.01 -5.66 13.80
N LEU A 347 13.54 -6.87 13.64
CA LEU A 347 13.23 -8.04 14.47
C LEU A 347 14.50 -8.54 15.16
N ASP A 348 14.42 -8.77 16.46
CA ASP A 348 15.46 -9.37 17.28
C ASP A 348 14.86 -10.46 18.20
N LYS A 349 15.67 -10.95 19.15
CA LYS A 349 15.21 -11.92 20.16
C LYS A 349 14.12 -11.41 21.10
N ASN A 350 13.90 -10.09 21.16
CA ASN A 350 12.95 -9.42 22.06
C ASN A 350 11.64 -9.05 21.35
N GLY A 351 11.47 -9.42 20.07
CA GLY A 351 10.29 -9.12 19.26
C GLY A 351 10.61 -8.19 18.10
N GLY A 352 9.64 -7.38 17.71
CA GLY A 352 9.77 -6.47 16.59
C GLY A 352 9.46 -5.01 16.93
N GLU A 353 10.06 -4.12 16.17
CA GLU A 353 9.73 -2.69 16.18
C GLU A 353 9.63 -2.11 14.78
N MET A 354 8.85 -1.03 14.66
CA MET A 354 8.69 -0.27 13.42
C MET A 354 8.45 1.21 13.76
N GLY A 355 9.34 2.08 13.33
CA GLY A 355 9.16 3.53 13.48
C GLY A 355 8.15 4.09 12.48
N ILE A 356 7.39 5.08 12.94
CA ILE A 356 6.45 5.89 12.16
C ILE A 356 6.62 7.36 12.53
N GLY A 357 6.28 8.26 11.60
CA GLY A 357 6.47 9.69 11.84
C GLY A 357 6.12 10.57 10.65
N GLY A 358 6.25 11.87 10.88
CA GLY A 358 5.96 12.92 9.91
C GLY A 358 6.71 14.21 10.23
N GLY A 359 7.06 14.95 9.18
CA GLY A 359 7.63 16.29 9.29
C GLY A 359 6.56 17.31 9.69
N ILE A 360 6.65 17.81 10.92
CA ILE A 360 5.83 18.89 11.48
C ILE A 360 6.41 20.22 11.04
N VAL A 361 5.54 21.10 10.54
CA VAL A 361 5.81 22.49 10.16
C VAL A 361 4.78 23.40 10.83
N ALA A 362 4.99 24.72 10.81
CA ALA A 362 4.10 25.68 11.50
C ALA A 362 2.59 25.60 11.14
N ASP A 363 2.24 25.06 9.97
CA ASP A 363 0.84 24.88 9.53
C ASP A 363 0.35 23.42 9.66
N SER A 364 1.08 22.58 10.39
CA SER A 364 0.70 21.20 10.69
C SER A 364 -0.47 21.17 11.66
N LYS A 365 -1.32 20.16 11.50
CA LYS A 365 -2.46 19.92 12.40
C LYS A 365 -2.25 18.59 13.08
N GLU A 366 -2.16 18.64 14.40
CA GLU A 366 -1.82 17.52 15.26
C GLU A 366 -2.61 16.24 14.92
N GLU A 367 -3.95 16.30 14.85
CA GLU A 367 -4.80 15.15 14.50
C GLU A 367 -4.45 14.58 13.11
N SER A 368 -4.24 15.44 12.11
CA SER A 368 -3.95 15.02 10.74
C SER A 368 -2.56 14.37 10.63
N GLU A 369 -1.56 14.89 11.34
CA GLU A 369 -0.21 14.32 11.37
C GLU A 369 -0.20 12.95 12.08
N PHE A 370 -0.97 12.82 13.16
CA PHE A 370 -1.13 11.53 13.84
C PHE A 370 -1.81 10.49 12.94
N GLU A 371 -2.92 10.86 12.28
CA GLU A 371 -3.60 10.01 11.30
C GLU A 371 -2.67 9.61 10.14
N GLU A 372 -1.84 10.53 9.65
CA GLU A 372 -0.85 10.24 8.61
C GLU A 372 0.20 9.22 9.08
N CYS A 373 0.70 9.34 10.31
CA CYS A 373 1.62 8.38 10.91
C CYS A 373 1.02 6.96 10.95
N LEU A 374 -0.25 6.85 11.36
CA LEU A 374 -0.98 5.56 11.38
C LEU A 374 -1.21 5.01 9.97
N LEU A 375 -1.56 5.87 9.01
CA LEU A 375 -1.75 5.49 7.61
C LEU A 375 -0.45 4.90 7.02
N LYS A 376 0.71 5.51 7.31
CA LYS A 376 2.02 5.00 6.90
C LYS A 376 2.36 3.65 7.51
N ALA A 377 1.73 3.27 8.62
CA ALA A 377 1.92 1.98 9.30
C ALA A 377 1.12 0.82 8.67
N HIS A 378 0.11 1.12 7.83
CA HIS A 378 -0.84 0.12 7.32
C HIS A 378 -0.21 -1.05 6.56
N PHE A 379 0.99 -0.88 5.98
CA PHE A 379 1.69 -1.97 5.32
C PHE A 379 1.99 -3.14 6.27
N LEU A 380 2.24 -2.84 7.55
CA LEU A 380 2.44 -3.84 8.61
C LEU A 380 1.13 -4.17 9.32
N THR A 381 0.37 -3.15 9.74
CA THR A 381 -0.72 -3.31 10.71
C THR A 381 -2.00 -3.87 10.11
N LYS A 382 -2.25 -3.65 8.81
CA LYS A 382 -3.46 -4.13 8.15
C LYS A 382 -3.24 -5.54 7.58
N VAL A 383 -3.96 -6.52 8.13
CA VAL A 383 -3.98 -7.89 7.58
C VAL A 383 -4.99 -7.94 6.44
N ASP A 384 -4.54 -7.63 5.23
CA ASP A 384 -5.31 -7.94 4.03
C ASP A 384 -5.06 -9.39 3.63
N ALA A 385 -6.12 -10.21 3.62
CA ALA A 385 -6.07 -11.53 3.03
C ALA A 385 -5.76 -11.38 1.52
N PRO A 386 -4.88 -12.22 0.95
CA PRO A 386 -4.60 -12.19 -0.48
C PRO A 386 -5.89 -12.40 -1.26
N PHE A 387 -6.00 -11.75 -2.41
CA PHE A 387 -7.15 -11.85 -3.28
C PHE A 387 -6.75 -11.77 -4.75
N GLU A 388 -7.65 -12.20 -5.60
CA GLU A 388 -7.48 -12.16 -7.06
C GLU A 388 -8.55 -11.23 -7.63
N LEU A 389 -8.23 -10.63 -8.77
CA LEU A 389 -9.22 -9.92 -9.58
C LEU A 389 -10.03 -10.95 -10.33
N ILE A 390 -11.34 -10.77 -10.38
CA ILE A 390 -12.24 -11.74 -10.98
C ILE A 390 -13.06 -11.11 -12.08
N GLU A 391 -13.18 -11.82 -13.19
CA GLU A 391 -14.18 -11.55 -14.20
C GLU A 391 -15.11 -12.74 -14.38
N THR A 392 -16.35 -12.44 -14.77
CA THR A 392 -17.35 -13.46 -15.06
C THR A 392 -18.10 -13.05 -16.29
N LEU A 393 -17.87 -13.78 -17.38
CA LEU A 393 -18.36 -13.46 -18.71
C LEU A 393 -19.39 -14.51 -19.14
N ARG A 394 -20.36 -14.09 -19.97
CA ARG A 394 -21.17 -15.03 -20.74
C ARG A 394 -20.41 -15.36 -22.03
N PHE A 395 -20.23 -16.65 -22.29
CA PHE A 395 -19.79 -17.17 -23.57
C PHE A 395 -20.99 -17.81 -24.28
N GLU A 396 -21.20 -17.46 -25.54
CA GLU A 396 -22.21 -18.05 -26.42
C GLU A 396 -21.53 -18.69 -27.64
N SER A 397 -21.82 -19.96 -27.90
CA SER A 397 -21.26 -20.67 -29.06
C SER A 397 -21.66 -19.95 -30.35
N GLY A 398 -20.66 -19.63 -31.18
CA GLY A 398 -20.83 -18.86 -32.43
C GLY A 398 -20.95 -17.33 -32.27
N LYS A 399 -21.08 -16.80 -31.05
CA LYS A 399 -21.09 -15.34 -30.80
C LYS A 399 -19.91 -14.84 -29.96
N GLY A 400 -19.24 -15.73 -29.22
CA GLY A 400 -18.10 -15.40 -28.39
C GLY A 400 -18.49 -14.82 -27.02
N PHE A 401 -17.60 -14.03 -26.44
CA PHE A 401 -17.76 -13.43 -25.12
C PHE A 401 -18.59 -12.14 -25.18
N HIS A 402 -19.71 -12.12 -24.45
CA HIS A 402 -20.54 -10.93 -24.33
C HIS A 402 -19.85 -9.83 -23.51
N LEU A 403 -19.84 -8.60 -24.03
CA LEU A 403 -19.20 -7.41 -23.42
C LEU A 403 -17.70 -7.56 -23.14
N LEU A 404 -16.98 -8.36 -23.93
CA LEU A 404 -15.56 -8.66 -23.74
C LEU A 404 -14.72 -7.41 -23.48
N GLU A 405 -14.86 -6.37 -24.31
CA GLU A 405 -14.06 -5.14 -24.17
C GLU A 405 -14.29 -4.41 -22.84
N ARG A 406 -15.54 -4.39 -22.33
CA ARG A 406 -15.84 -3.78 -21.03
C ARG A 406 -15.27 -4.60 -19.88
N HIS A 407 -15.32 -5.93 -20.00
CA HIS A 407 -14.70 -6.83 -19.02
C HIS A 407 -13.18 -6.64 -18.98
N LEU A 408 -12.51 -6.56 -20.13
CA LEU A 408 -11.08 -6.30 -20.21
C LEU A 408 -10.72 -4.92 -19.68
N ALA A 409 -11.52 -3.89 -19.98
CA ALA A 409 -11.30 -2.54 -19.46
C ALA A 409 -11.41 -2.49 -17.93
N ARG A 410 -12.42 -3.12 -17.34
CA ARG A 410 -12.59 -3.18 -15.88
C ARG A 410 -11.49 -3.99 -15.20
N LEU A 411 -11.11 -5.13 -15.77
CA LEU A 411 -10.02 -5.95 -15.26
C LEU A 411 -8.71 -5.18 -15.28
N LYS A 412 -8.37 -4.53 -16.41
CA LYS A 412 -7.20 -3.67 -16.52
C LYS A 412 -7.24 -2.54 -15.51
N SER A 413 -8.36 -1.84 -15.39
CA SER A 413 -8.52 -0.74 -14.44
C SER A 413 -8.30 -1.18 -12.99
N SER A 414 -8.77 -2.38 -12.63
CA SER A 414 -8.55 -2.93 -11.29
C SER A 414 -7.10 -3.38 -11.10
N ALA A 415 -6.49 -3.95 -12.15
CA ALA A 415 -5.09 -4.35 -12.14
C ALA A 415 -4.17 -3.13 -11.96
N ASP A 416 -4.41 -2.05 -12.70
CA ASP A 416 -3.69 -0.78 -12.55
C ASP A 416 -3.89 -0.20 -11.13
N HIS A 417 -5.09 -0.30 -10.57
CA HIS A 417 -5.38 0.20 -9.23
C HIS A 417 -4.57 -0.54 -8.15
N PHE A 418 -4.57 -1.87 -8.18
CA PHE A 418 -3.89 -2.70 -7.17
C PHE A 418 -2.44 -3.07 -7.51
N GLY A 419 -1.93 -2.68 -8.69
CA GLY A 419 -0.57 -2.98 -9.14
C GLY A 419 -0.36 -4.42 -9.64
N TYR A 420 -1.41 -5.07 -10.16
CA TYR A 420 -1.34 -6.45 -10.67
C TYR A 420 -0.77 -6.42 -12.10
N PRO A 421 0.18 -7.30 -12.46
CA PRO A 421 0.63 -7.44 -13.84
C PRO A 421 -0.54 -7.83 -14.74
N PHE A 422 -0.82 -7.03 -15.77
CA PHE A 422 -1.90 -7.31 -16.73
C PHE A 422 -1.35 -7.36 -18.15
N SER A 423 -1.57 -8.49 -18.83
CA SER A 423 -1.33 -8.64 -20.27
C SER A 423 -2.63 -8.97 -20.98
N ARG A 424 -3.08 -8.07 -21.84
CA ARG A 424 -4.29 -8.26 -22.65
C ARG A 424 -4.19 -9.52 -23.51
N GLU A 425 -3.04 -9.73 -24.13
CA GLU A 425 -2.79 -10.88 -25.01
C GLU A 425 -2.87 -12.20 -24.23
N ALA A 426 -2.25 -12.26 -23.04
CA ALA A 426 -2.29 -13.45 -22.20
C ALA A 426 -3.72 -13.76 -21.71
N VAL A 427 -4.48 -12.72 -21.33
CA VAL A 427 -5.89 -12.88 -20.93
C VAL A 427 -6.75 -13.39 -22.08
N LEU A 428 -6.60 -12.84 -23.29
CA LEU A 428 -7.34 -13.29 -24.46
C LEU A 428 -7.01 -14.74 -24.80
N ALA A 429 -5.72 -15.11 -24.83
CA ALA A 429 -5.29 -16.47 -25.09
C ALA A 429 -5.86 -17.48 -24.07
N ALA A 430 -5.87 -17.11 -22.77
CA ALA A 430 -6.43 -17.96 -21.72
C ALA A 430 -7.96 -18.13 -21.85
N LEU A 431 -8.68 -17.07 -22.20
CA LEU A 431 -10.13 -17.12 -22.45
C LEU A 431 -10.45 -17.97 -23.69
N GLU A 432 -9.71 -17.82 -24.78
CA GLU A 432 -9.88 -18.59 -26.01
C GLU A 432 -9.62 -20.09 -25.78
N ALA A 433 -8.58 -20.42 -25.02
CA ALA A 433 -8.26 -21.80 -24.64
C ALA A 433 -9.42 -22.47 -23.89
N GLU A 434 -10.01 -21.78 -22.89
CA GLU A 434 -11.17 -22.31 -22.16
C GLU A 434 -12.42 -22.38 -23.05
N ALA A 435 -12.67 -21.36 -23.87
CA ALA A 435 -13.82 -21.33 -24.79
C ALA A 435 -13.82 -22.50 -25.77
N ALA A 436 -12.65 -22.93 -26.23
CA ALA A 436 -12.50 -24.10 -27.11
C ALA A 436 -12.93 -25.42 -26.44
N CYS A 437 -12.92 -25.49 -25.11
CA CYS A 437 -13.36 -26.65 -24.33
C CYS A 437 -14.87 -26.64 -24.01
N VAL A 438 -15.57 -25.52 -24.23
CA VAL A 438 -16.99 -25.39 -23.92
C VAL A 438 -17.86 -26.07 -24.98
N GLN A 439 -18.61 -27.11 -24.57
CA GLN A 439 -19.54 -27.84 -25.44
C GLN A 439 -20.98 -27.30 -25.38
N ALA A 440 -21.35 -26.61 -24.31
CA ALA A 440 -22.70 -26.07 -24.14
C ALA A 440 -22.95 -24.85 -25.05
N PRO A 441 -24.20 -24.60 -25.47
CA PRO A 441 -24.53 -23.42 -26.29
C PRO A 441 -24.25 -22.10 -25.55
N VAL A 442 -24.39 -22.11 -24.22
CA VAL A 442 -24.10 -20.97 -23.35
C VAL A 442 -23.34 -21.44 -22.11
N ALA A 443 -22.27 -20.72 -21.75
CA ALA A 443 -21.51 -20.96 -20.54
C ALA A 443 -21.22 -19.66 -19.79
N MET A 444 -21.11 -19.78 -18.47
CA MET A 444 -20.49 -18.78 -17.61
C MET A 444 -19.01 -19.09 -17.53
N VAL A 445 -18.17 -18.15 -17.96
CA VAL A 445 -16.71 -18.28 -17.89
C VAL A 445 -16.18 -17.35 -16.80
N ARG A 446 -15.44 -17.92 -15.86
CA ARG A 446 -14.81 -17.22 -14.75
C ARG A 446 -13.32 -17.11 -15.00
N LEU A 447 -12.81 -15.88 -14.97
CA LEU A 447 -11.40 -15.54 -15.12
C LEU A 447 -10.88 -14.99 -13.79
N LEU A 448 -9.74 -15.47 -13.33
CA LEU A 448 -9.01 -15.01 -12.15
C LEU A 448 -7.64 -14.48 -12.59
N LEU A 449 -7.27 -13.30 -12.10
CA LEU A 449 -5.94 -12.73 -12.23
C LEU A 449 -5.34 -12.55 -10.83
N ALA A 450 -4.28 -13.31 -10.55
CA ALA A 450 -3.56 -13.25 -9.30
C ALA A 450 -2.55 -12.09 -9.27
N GLU A 451 -2.07 -11.77 -8.07
CA GLU A 451 -1.14 -10.65 -7.81
C GLU A 451 0.21 -10.81 -8.52
N ASP A 452 0.62 -12.05 -8.80
CA ASP A 452 1.85 -12.36 -9.54
C ASP A 452 1.67 -12.38 -11.06
N GLY A 453 0.45 -12.09 -11.55
CA GLY A 453 0.10 -12.11 -12.97
C GLY A 453 -0.38 -13.47 -13.48
N SER A 454 -0.44 -14.51 -12.65
CA SER A 454 -0.97 -15.81 -13.06
C SER A 454 -2.47 -15.74 -13.34
N LEU A 455 -2.92 -16.52 -14.34
CA LEU A 455 -4.28 -16.54 -14.83
C LEU A 455 -4.90 -17.92 -14.62
N THR A 456 -6.12 -17.96 -14.09
CA THR A 456 -6.94 -19.17 -14.03
C THR A 456 -8.28 -18.91 -14.70
N VAL A 457 -8.68 -19.79 -15.63
CA VAL A 457 -9.97 -19.69 -16.32
C VAL A 457 -10.74 -20.99 -16.12
N THR A 458 -12.03 -20.88 -15.81
CA THR A 458 -12.94 -22.03 -15.70
C THR A 458 -14.28 -21.70 -16.33
N SER A 459 -14.96 -22.70 -16.86
CA SER A 459 -16.29 -22.56 -17.44
C SER A 459 -17.33 -23.47 -16.77
N THR A 460 -18.59 -23.06 -16.83
CA THR A 460 -19.73 -23.86 -16.38
C THR A 460 -20.93 -23.60 -17.29
N ALA A 461 -21.56 -24.66 -17.78
CA ALA A 461 -22.76 -24.55 -18.60
C ALA A 461 -23.90 -23.87 -17.81
N ILE A 462 -24.64 -22.98 -18.46
CA ILE A 462 -25.77 -22.28 -17.84
C ILE A 462 -26.99 -22.21 -18.77
N VAL A 463 -28.15 -22.01 -18.16
CA VAL A 463 -29.38 -21.66 -18.87
C VAL A 463 -29.67 -20.18 -18.63
N LEU A 464 -29.96 -19.44 -19.69
CA LEU A 464 -30.31 -18.02 -19.58
C LEU A 464 -31.77 -17.87 -19.08
N PRO A 465 -32.04 -16.85 -18.26
CA PRO A 465 -33.41 -16.49 -17.89
C PRO A 465 -34.29 -16.27 -19.13
N THR A 466 -35.54 -16.68 -19.04
CA THR A 466 -36.58 -16.34 -20.03
C THR A 466 -37.22 -14.99 -19.68
N LYS A 467 -38.01 -14.42 -20.59
CA LYS A 467 -38.76 -13.18 -20.33
C LYS A 467 -39.74 -13.27 -19.15
N ASP A 468 -40.18 -14.49 -18.83
CA ASP A 468 -41.11 -14.78 -17.74
C ASP A 468 -40.38 -15.04 -16.41
N THR A 469 -39.04 -15.03 -16.41
CA THR A 469 -38.27 -15.23 -15.18
C THR A 469 -38.35 -13.98 -14.30
N VAL A 470 -38.78 -14.18 -13.04
CA VAL A 470 -38.82 -13.15 -12.00
C VAL A 470 -37.97 -13.61 -10.82
N TRP A 471 -37.06 -12.76 -10.36
CA TRP A 471 -36.26 -12.99 -9.16
C TRP A 471 -36.89 -12.33 -7.94
N ARG A 472 -36.85 -13.00 -6.80
CA ARG A 472 -37.29 -12.44 -5.52
C ARG A 472 -36.09 -12.04 -4.70
N PHE A 473 -36.10 -10.83 -4.15
CA PHE A 473 -34.96 -10.33 -3.37
C PHE A 473 -35.38 -9.75 -2.03
N VAL A 474 -34.41 -9.68 -1.12
CA VAL A 474 -34.55 -9.01 0.19
C VAL A 474 -33.50 -7.91 0.33
N ILE A 475 -33.75 -6.96 1.24
CA ILE A 475 -32.75 -5.96 1.62
C ILE A 475 -32.07 -6.43 2.91
N SER A 476 -30.75 -6.51 2.89
CA SER A 476 -29.97 -6.92 4.07
C SER A 476 -30.03 -5.89 5.19
N ASP A 477 -29.94 -6.34 6.43
CA ASP A 477 -29.66 -5.51 7.61
C ASP A 477 -28.18 -5.12 7.74
N GLN A 478 -27.29 -5.79 6.99
CA GLN A 478 -25.88 -5.45 6.89
C GLN A 478 -25.68 -4.19 6.04
N ARG A 479 -24.59 -3.46 6.29
CA ARG A 479 -24.28 -2.20 5.60
C ARG A 479 -22.92 -2.24 4.93
N LEU A 480 -22.86 -1.79 3.69
CA LEU A 480 -21.61 -1.55 2.99
C LEU A 480 -20.99 -0.23 3.45
N ASP A 481 -19.66 -0.19 3.53
CA ASP A 481 -18.91 1.05 3.75
C ASP A 481 -18.52 1.64 2.39
N GLU A 482 -19.15 2.75 2.00
CA GLU A 482 -18.88 3.40 0.72
C GLU A 482 -17.45 3.95 0.58
N LYS A 483 -16.67 3.93 1.67
CA LYS A 483 -15.25 4.28 1.67
C LYS A 483 -14.33 3.09 1.38
N ASP A 484 -14.80 1.85 1.44
CA ASP A 484 -13.97 0.68 1.15
C ASP A 484 -13.77 0.52 -0.37
N PRO A 485 -12.53 0.62 -0.89
CA PRO A 485 -12.25 0.48 -2.31
C PRO A 485 -12.62 -0.91 -2.86
N LEU A 486 -12.67 -1.96 -2.04
CA LEU A 486 -12.99 -3.31 -2.51
C LEU A 486 -14.40 -3.45 -3.10
N PHE A 487 -15.34 -2.56 -2.76
CA PHE A 487 -16.67 -2.56 -3.36
C PHE A 487 -16.71 -1.98 -4.78
N TYR A 488 -15.64 -1.29 -5.20
CA TYR A 488 -15.52 -0.70 -6.54
C TYR A 488 -14.73 -1.59 -7.50
N HIS A 489 -14.24 -2.74 -7.02
CA HIS A 489 -13.43 -3.67 -7.79
C HIS A 489 -13.96 -5.09 -7.67
N LYS A 490 -13.97 -5.83 -8.77
CA LYS A 490 -14.49 -7.19 -8.78
C LYS A 490 -13.39 -8.16 -8.32
N THR A 491 -13.43 -8.58 -7.05
CA THR A 491 -12.38 -9.41 -6.43
C THR A 491 -12.91 -10.75 -5.90
N THR A 492 -12.00 -11.64 -5.48
CA THR A 492 -12.34 -12.86 -4.74
C THR A 492 -12.71 -12.61 -3.27
N ARG A 493 -12.57 -11.37 -2.74
CA ARG A 493 -13.00 -11.03 -1.36
C ARG A 493 -14.53 -10.87 -1.30
N ARG A 494 -15.23 -11.99 -1.45
CA ARG A 494 -16.69 -12.05 -1.54
C ARG A 494 -17.35 -12.67 -0.31
N GLN A 495 -16.57 -13.06 0.70
CA GLN A 495 -17.07 -13.73 1.91
C GLN A 495 -18.22 -12.97 2.59
N PHE A 496 -18.20 -11.64 2.57
CA PHE A 496 -19.30 -10.82 3.05
C PHE A 496 -20.60 -11.09 2.27
N TYR A 497 -20.56 -10.96 0.95
CA TYR A 497 -21.71 -11.22 0.07
C TYR A 497 -22.17 -12.67 0.13
N ASP A 498 -21.23 -13.63 0.11
CA ASP A 498 -21.55 -15.05 0.05
C ASP A 498 -22.22 -15.52 1.36
N ARG A 499 -21.70 -15.09 2.53
CA ARG A 499 -22.31 -15.41 3.83
C ARG A 499 -23.71 -14.81 3.96
N GLU A 500 -23.89 -13.56 3.54
CA GLU A 500 -25.19 -12.92 3.64
C GLU A 500 -26.21 -13.53 2.67
N MET A 501 -25.78 -13.88 1.45
CA MET A 501 -26.62 -14.62 0.49
C MET A 501 -27.07 -15.95 1.07
N GLU A 502 -26.15 -16.74 1.64
CA GLU A 502 -26.45 -18.02 2.27
C GLU A 502 -27.45 -17.86 3.42
N ARG A 503 -27.22 -16.88 4.30
CA ARG A 503 -28.10 -16.57 5.43
C ARG A 503 -29.51 -16.23 4.95
N GLN A 504 -29.65 -15.26 4.04
CA GLN A 504 -30.95 -14.79 3.58
C GLN A 504 -31.69 -15.82 2.74
N LYS A 505 -30.98 -16.60 1.93
CA LYS A 505 -31.56 -17.70 1.18
C LYS A 505 -32.13 -18.77 2.11
N ALA A 506 -31.43 -19.10 3.19
CA ALA A 506 -31.92 -20.05 4.19
C ALA A 506 -33.17 -19.53 4.94
N LEU A 507 -33.25 -18.23 5.18
CA LEU A 507 -34.36 -17.60 5.90
C LEU A 507 -35.61 -17.37 5.03
N THR A 508 -35.42 -16.97 3.77
CA THR A 508 -36.51 -16.43 2.94
C THR A 508 -36.70 -17.17 1.62
N GLY A 509 -35.70 -17.94 1.18
CA GLY A 509 -35.69 -18.54 -0.15
C GLY A 509 -35.52 -17.52 -1.28
N CYS A 510 -34.98 -16.33 -1.00
CA CYS A 510 -34.71 -15.30 -1.99
C CYS A 510 -33.67 -15.75 -3.03
N ASP A 511 -33.78 -15.19 -4.23
CA ASP A 511 -32.84 -15.39 -5.33
C ASP A 511 -31.64 -14.45 -5.25
N GLU A 512 -31.80 -13.29 -4.59
CA GLU A 512 -30.77 -12.26 -4.44
C GLU A 512 -30.94 -11.43 -3.15
N VAL A 513 -29.86 -10.81 -2.69
CA VAL A 513 -29.85 -9.86 -1.56
C VAL A 513 -29.30 -8.53 -2.02
N ILE A 514 -30.01 -7.43 -1.72
CA ILE A 514 -29.60 -6.04 -1.98
C ILE A 514 -29.11 -5.38 -0.69
N PHE A 515 -28.10 -4.53 -0.81
CA PHE A 515 -27.47 -3.86 0.32
C PHE A 515 -27.73 -2.36 0.35
N LEU A 516 -27.64 -1.80 1.56
CA LEU A 516 -27.57 -0.36 1.80
C LEU A 516 -26.16 0.01 2.26
N ASN A 517 -25.73 1.24 1.97
CA ASN A 517 -24.51 1.78 2.58
C ASN A 517 -24.77 2.33 3.99
N LYS A 518 -23.73 2.81 4.68
CA LYS A 518 -23.83 3.37 6.04
C LYS A 518 -24.75 4.60 6.14
N LYS A 519 -25.09 5.26 5.03
CA LYS A 519 -26.04 6.38 4.96
C LYS A 519 -27.48 5.94 4.70
N GLY A 520 -27.72 4.65 4.48
CA GLY A 520 -29.04 4.11 4.17
C GLY A 520 -29.44 4.20 2.70
N GLU A 521 -28.49 4.50 1.81
CA GLU A 521 -28.71 4.56 0.36
C GLU A 521 -28.54 3.16 -0.26
N LEU A 522 -29.32 2.85 -1.28
CA LEU A 522 -29.25 1.59 -2.05
C LEU A 522 -27.93 1.48 -2.80
N THR A 523 -27.42 0.26 -2.91
CA THR A 523 -26.13 -0.05 -3.55
C THR A 523 -26.27 -1.13 -4.63
N GLU A 524 -25.66 -2.29 -4.45
CA GLU A 524 -25.73 -3.44 -5.34
C GLU A 524 -26.31 -4.65 -4.64
N GLY A 525 -26.49 -5.73 -5.41
CA GLY A 525 -26.75 -7.06 -4.88
C GLY A 525 -25.49 -7.90 -4.75
N THR A 526 -25.62 -9.15 -4.29
CA THR A 526 -24.46 -10.03 -4.08
C THR A 526 -23.72 -10.32 -5.39
N ARG A 527 -24.43 -10.34 -6.51
CA ARG A 527 -23.88 -10.60 -7.86
C ARG A 527 -24.58 -9.81 -8.96
N THR A 528 -25.34 -8.79 -8.59
CA THR A 528 -26.18 -8.02 -9.51
C THR A 528 -26.11 -6.53 -9.24
N THR A 529 -26.36 -5.74 -10.27
CA THR A 529 -26.66 -4.32 -10.17
C THR A 529 -28.17 -4.14 -10.09
N LEU A 530 -28.62 -3.25 -9.21
CA LEU A 530 -30.02 -2.83 -9.09
C LEU A 530 -30.36 -1.78 -10.14
N PHE A 531 -31.52 -1.96 -10.77
CA PHE A 531 -32.16 -0.94 -11.60
C PHE A 531 -33.63 -0.81 -11.23
N ILE A 532 -34.15 0.41 -11.24
CA ILE A 532 -35.58 0.70 -11.08
C ILE A 532 -36.07 1.49 -12.29
N GLU A 533 -37.27 1.19 -12.76
CA GLU A 533 -37.97 1.97 -13.77
C GLU A 533 -38.89 2.95 -13.04
N LEU A 534 -38.73 4.25 -13.32
CA LEU A 534 -39.59 5.33 -12.82
C LEU A 534 -39.96 6.23 -14.00
N ASP A 535 -41.25 6.39 -14.24
CA ASP A 535 -41.80 7.21 -15.32
C ASP A 535 -41.22 6.82 -16.70
N GLY A 536 -41.04 5.52 -16.92
CA GLY A 536 -40.47 4.97 -18.16
C GLY A 536 -38.98 5.23 -18.36
N ARG A 537 -38.26 5.67 -17.32
CA ARG A 537 -36.80 5.85 -17.32
C ARG A 537 -36.15 4.89 -16.33
N LEU A 538 -35.00 4.34 -16.71
CA LEU A 538 -34.26 3.43 -15.84
C LEU A 538 -33.30 4.22 -14.93
N PHE A 539 -33.24 3.88 -13.66
CA PHE A 539 -32.31 4.44 -12.70
C PHE A 539 -31.52 3.33 -12.03
N THR A 540 -30.25 3.60 -11.72
CA THR A 540 -29.38 2.68 -10.98
C THR A 540 -28.65 3.45 -9.89
N PRO A 541 -28.31 2.83 -8.74
CA PRO A 541 -27.53 3.49 -7.71
C PRO A 541 -26.25 4.11 -8.25
N ALA A 542 -25.98 5.37 -7.85
CA ALA A 542 -24.80 6.11 -8.26
C ALA A 542 -23.54 5.51 -7.66
N LEU A 543 -22.41 5.50 -8.39
CA LEU A 543 -21.15 4.90 -7.90
C LEU A 543 -20.71 5.45 -6.54
N ALA A 544 -21.01 6.72 -6.23
CA ALA A 544 -20.72 7.33 -4.93
C ALA A 544 -21.35 6.62 -3.72
N CYS A 545 -22.35 5.76 -3.93
CA CYS A 545 -23.01 4.99 -2.88
C CYS A 545 -22.19 3.75 -2.43
N GLY A 546 -21.10 3.40 -3.13
CA GLY A 546 -20.28 2.22 -2.81
C GLY A 546 -20.78 0.95 -3.48
N LEU A 547 -20.54 0.83 -4.79
CA LEU A 547 -20.88 -0.37 -5.56
C LEU A 547 -19.95 -0.58 -6.75
N LEU A 548 -19.98 -1.79 -7.32
CA LEU A 548 -19.16 -2.15 -8.46
C LEU A 548 -19.63 -1.41 -9.74
N PRO A 549 -18.72 -0.83 -10.54
CA PRO A 549 -19.02 -0.44 -11.92
C PRO A 549 -19.24 -1.70 -12.77
N GLY A 550 -20.50 -2.17 -12.79
CA GLY A 550 -20.93 -3.35 -13.54
C GLY A 550 -20.80 -3.16 -15.06
N THR A 551 -20.29 -4.14 -15.81
CA THR A 551 -20.16 -4.04 -17.28
C THR A 551 -21.52 -3.91 -17.99
N LEU A 552 -22.55 -4.62 -17.51
CA LEU A 552 -23.94 -4.44 -17.99
C LEU A 552 -24.47 -3.04 -17.64
N ARG A 553 -24.15 -2.55 -16.44
CA ARG A 553 -24.56 -1.21 -15.99
C ARG A 553 -23.99 -0.13 -16.89
N GLU A 554 -22.69 -0.19 -17.19
CA GLU A 554 -22.06 0.72 -18.13
C GLU A 554 -22.66 0.64 -19.53
N GLU A 555 -22.93 -0.56 -20.05
CA GLU A 555 -23.62 -0.71 -21.33
C GLU A 555 -24.98 0.01 -21.35
N LEU A 556 -25.79 -0.17 -20.30
CA LEU A 556 -27.11 0.46 -20.22
C LEU A 556 -27.05 1.98 -20.04
N LEU A 557 -26.06 2.50 -19.32
CA LEU A 557 -25.82 3.94 -19.17
C LEU A 557 -25.37 4.59 -20.49
N ASP A 558 -24.61 3.87 -21.33
CA ASP A 558 -24.13 4.37 -22.62
C ASP A 558 -25.20 4.31 -23.73
N LEU A 559 -26.28 3.55 -23.56
CA LEU A 559 -27.32 3.39 -24.57
C LEU A 559 -28.25 4.61 -24.64
N PRO A 560 -28.30 5.34 -25.78
CA PRO A 560 -29.14 6.54 -25.92
C PRO A 560 -30.64 6.28 -25.77
N ARG A 561 -31.09 5.04 -26.05
CA ARG A 561 -32.52 4.64 -26.04
C ARG A 561 -33.00 4.03 -24.72
N ALA A 562 -32.09 3.58 -23.84
CA ALA A 562 -32.45 2.95 -22.55
C ALA A 562 -32.58 3.98 -21.41
N ALA A 563 -32.04 5.20 -21.61
CA ALA A 563 -32.10 6.32 -20.67
C ALA A 563 -31.78 5.96 -19.21
N ALA A 564 -30.88 4.98 -19.01
CA ALA A 564 -30.43 4.65 -17.67
C ALA A 564 -29.65 5.85 -17.11
N SER A 565 -29.96 6.26 -15.88
CA SER A 565 -29.27 7.35 -15.20
C SER A 565 -28.84 6.93 -13.81
N GLU A 566 -27.69 7.42 -13.38
CA GLU A 566 -27.25 7.25 -12.00
C GLU A 566 -28.05 8.17 -11.08
N ALA A 567 -28.49 7.65 -9.93
CA ALA A 567 -29.12 8.43 -8.87
C ALA A 567 -28.76 7.88 -7.50
N VAL A 568 -28.83 8.71 -6.46
CA VAL A 568 -28.83 8.22 -5.08
C VAL A 568 -30.23 7.72 -4.80
N LEU A 569 -30.37 6.40 -4.62
CA LEU A 569 -31.67 5.75 -4.42
C LEU A 569 -31.82 5.31 -2.96
N SER A 570 -33.04 5.35 -2.46
CA SER A 570 -33.45 4.97 -1.11
C SER A 570 -34.37 3.75 -1.15
N PRO A 571 -34.57 3.04 -0.03
CA PRO A 571 -35.57 1.97 0.03
C PRO A 571 -37.00 2.42 -0.35
N GLN A 572 -37.35 3.70 -0.18
CA GLN A 572 -38.66 4.20 -0.59
C GLN A 572 -38.81 4.20 -2.12
N ASP A 573 -37.74 4.43 -2.88
CA ASP A 573 -37.77 4.45 -4.34
C ASP A 573 -38.12 3.07 -4.93
N LEU A 574 -37.85 1.99 -4.20
CA LEU A 574 -38.28 0.64 -4.58
C LEU A 574 -39.80 0.45 -4.48
N LEU A 575 -40.45 1.15 -3.55
CA LEU A 575 -41.90 1.07 -3.36
C LEU A 575 -42.66 1.88 -4.43
N SER A 576 -42.04 2.95 -4.93
CA SER A 576 -42.60 3.79 -6.00
C SER A 576 -42.18 3.35 -7.41
N ALA A 577 -41.28 2.38 -7.55
CA ALA A 577 -40.80 1.90 -8.84
C ALA A 577 -41.92 1.24 -9.65
N ASP A 578 -42.06 1.61 -10.93
CA ASP A 578 -42.95 0.95 -11.89
C ASP A 578 -42.54 -0.51 -12.07
N ARG A 579 -41.22 -0.74 -12.15
CA ARG A 579 -40.60 -2.06 -12.23
C ARG A 579 -39.22 -2.05 -11.58
N ILE A 580 -38.82 -3.20 -11.04
CA ILE A 580 -37.48 -3.42 -10.50
C ILE A 580 -36.79 -4.48 -11.35
N TYR A 581 -35.52 -4.27 -11.62
CA TYR A 581 -34.67 -5.19 -12.35
C TYR A 581 -33.36 -5.44 -11.59
N LEU A 582 -32.91 -6.68 -11.63
CA LEU A 582 -31.60 -7.10 -11.15
C LEU A 582 -30.82 -7.62 -12.34
N GLY A 583 -29.60 -7.11 -12.53
CA GLY A 583 -28.84 -7.37 -13.74
C GLY A 583 -27.39 -7.74 -13.53
N ASN A 584 -26.87 -8.61 -14.38
CA ASN A 584 -25.43 -8.76 -14.60
C ASN A 584 -25.14 -9.16 -16.04
N SER A 585 -23.90 -9.00 -16.50
CA SER A 585 -23.52 -9.31 -17.89
C SER A 585 -23.69 -10.79 -18.25
N VAL A 586 -23.73 -11.69 -17.27
CA VAL A 586 -23.94 -13.12 -17.54
C VAL A 586 -25.40 -13.39 -17.93
N ARG A 587 -26.36 -12.88 -17.14
CA ARG A 587 -27.78 -13.23 -17.27
C ARG A 587 -28.65 -12.13 -17.90
N GLY A 588 -28.09 -10.94 -18.14
CA GLY A 588 -28.85 -9.78 -18.60
C GLY A 588 -29.67 -9.15 -17.47
N LEU A 589 -30.64 -8.32 -17.84
CA LEU A 589 -31.64 -7.78 -16.91
C LEU A 589 -32.75 -8.80 -16.65
N ILE A 590 -33.03 -9.06 -15.38
CA ILE A 590 -34.10 -9.95 -14.92
C ILE A 590 -35.08 -9.11 -14.12
N ARG A 591 -36.38 -9.26 -14.37
CA ARG A 591 -37.41 -8.61 -13.56
C ARG A 591 -37.30 -9.13 -12.12
N ALA A 592 -37.46 -8.24 -11.14
CA ALA A 592 -37.34 -8.61 -9.74
C ALA A 592 -38.47 -8.03 -8.89
N GLU A 593 -38.75 -8.71 -7.78
CA GLU A 593 -39.79 -8.35 -6.83
C GLU A 593 -39.23 -8.38 -5.41
N LEU A 594 -39.46 -7.31 -4.66
CA LEU A 594 -39.05 -7.21 -3.26
C LEU A 594 -39.93 -8.12 -2.40
N MET A 595 -39.31 -9.03 -1.66
CA MET A 595 -40.01 -9.86 -0.69
C MET A 595 -40.36 -9.01 0.53
N GLN A 596 -41.65 -8.93 0.86
CA GLN A 596 -42.06 -8.33 2.12
C GLN A 596 -41.59 -9.22 3.28
N PRO A 597 -41.12 -8.66 4.40
CA PRO A 597 -40.83 -9.44 5.60
C PRO A 597 -42.08 -10.25 5.95
N ALA A 598 -41.92 -11.53 6.27
CA ALA A 598 -43.03 -12.31 6.81
C ALA A 598 -43.57 -11.56 8.02
N GLN A 599 -44.77 -10.99 7.90
CA GLN A 599 -45.52 -10.58 9.08
C GLN A 599 -45.69 -11.85 9.90
N GLU A 600 -45.04 -11.92 11.06
CA GLU A 600 -45.37 -12.92 12.08
C GLU A 600 -46.88 -13.03 12.17
N GLU A 601 -47.38 -14.27 12.16
CA GLU A 601 -48.76 -14.63 12.43
C GLU A 601 -49.18 -14.17 13.83
N ALA A 602 -49.34 -12.86 14.03
CA ALA A 602 -50.08 -12.26 15.13
C ALA A 602 -51.59 -12.39 14.85
N LYS A 603 -52.04 -13.63 14.63
CA LYS A 603 -53.45 -14.03 14.64
C LYS A 603 -53.64 -15.38 15.34
N LEU A 604 -52.87 -15.62 16.39
CA LEU A 604 -53.22 -16.54 17.48
C LEU A 604 -53.72 -15.74 18.68
N ARG A 605 -54.83 -15.01 18.51
CA ARG A 605 -55.72 -14.60 19.59
C ARG A 605 -57.15 -14.59 19.06
N GLU A 606 -57.83 -15.71 19.26
CA GLU A 606 -59.29 -15.78 19.26
C GLU A 606 -59.84 -14.68 20.20
N PRO A 607 -60.94 -14.01 19.83
CA PRO A 607 -61.69 -13.23 20.79
C PRO A 607 -62.46 -14.20 21.68
N VAL A 608 -62.05 -14.34 22.94
CA VAL A 608 -62.92 -14.92 23.97
C VAL A 608 -64.09 -13.95 24.14
N HIS A 609 -65.19 -14.29 23.47
CA HIS A 609 -66.50 -13.69 23.68
C HIS A 609 -66.89 -13.89 25.15
N ALA A 610 -67.09 -12.77 25.85
CA ALA A 610 -67.96 -12.73 27.00
C ALA A 610 -69.40 -13.06 26.56
N ALA A 611 -70.00 -14.07 27.17
CA ALA A 611 -71.45 -14.21 27.28
C ALA A 611 -71.77 -14.88 28.62
N ALA A 612 -72.53 -14.13 29.43
CA ALA A 612 -73.05 -14.51 30.74
C ALA A 612 -74.18 -15.55 30.62
N GLY A 613 -74.43 -16.30 31.69
CA GLY A 613 -75.66 -17.09 31.85
C GLY A 613 -75.69 -17.95 33.11
N SER A 614 -76.38 -17.42 34.14
CA SER A 614 -76.98 -18.06 35.34
C SER A 614 -76.10 -18.82 36.33
#